data_AF-A0AAD5Y623-F1
#
_entry.id   AF-A0AAD5Y623-F1
#
_cell.length_a   1.000
_cell.length_b   1.000
_cell.length_c   1.000
_cell.angle_alpha   90.00
_cell.angle_beta   90.00
_cell.angle_gamma   90.00
#
_symmetry.space_group_name_H-M   'P 1'
#
loop_
_entity.id
_entity.type
_entity.pdbx_description
1 polymer ?
#
loop_
_entity_poly.entity_id
_entity_poly.type
_entity_poly.pdbx_seq_one_letter_code
_entity_poly.pdbx_strand_id
1 'polypeptide(L)' 'MTQAQIAMKENFKANFVSLHVRKSNRAALSLYRDNLEFKLHEVEKGYYADGEDALAMRKQL' A
#
# COMPACT_ATOMS: atom_id res chain seq x y z
N MET A 1 7.06 6.01 7.62
CA MET A 1 7.10 4.67 6.98
C MET A 1 8.49 4.25 6.49
N THR A 2 9.43 5.16 6.28
CA THR A 2 10.76 4.86 5.72
C THR A 2 11.58 3.86 6.53
N GLN A 3 11.59 3.94 7.87
CA GLN A 3 12.39 3.04 8.70
C GLN A 3 11.95 1.56 8.59
N ALA A 4 10.65 1.31 8.52
CA ALA A 4 10.13 -0.05 8.32
C ALA A 4 10.54 -0.61 6.94
N GLN A 5 10.51 0.23 5.90
CA GLN A 5 10.92 -0.15 4.54
C GLN A 5 12.42 -0.47 4.46
N ILE A 6 13.26 0.34 5.12
CA ILE A 6 14.70 0.09 5.22
C ILE A 6 14.95 -1.25 5.90
N ALA A 7 14.35 -1.48 7.08
CA ALA A 7 14.51 -2.75 7.80
C ALA A 7 14.03 -3.96 7.00
N MET A 8 12.96 -3.81 6.21
CA MET A 8 12.47 -4.87 5.31
C MET A 8 13.49 -5.20 4.21
N LYS A 9 14.12 -4.20 3.62
CA LYS A 9 15.16 -4.38 2.61
C LYS A 9 16.42 -5.02 3.21
N GLU A 10 16.88 -4.52 4.34
CA GLU A 10 18.15 -4.95 4.96
C GLU A 10 18.07 -6.37 5.53
N ASN A 11 17.01 -6.66 6.30
CA ASN A 11 16.91 -7.93 7.02
C ASN A 11 16.34 -9.07 6.17
N PHE A 12 15.47 -8.75 5.20
CA PHE A 12 14.74 -9.76 4.43
C PHE A 12 14.99 -9.70 2.92
N LYS A 13 15.80 -8.74 2.45
CA LYS A 13 16.05 -8.52 1.01
C LYS A 13 14.75 -8.36 0.23
N ALA A 14 13.77 -7.69 0.85
CA ALA A 14 12.46 -7.47 0.23
C ALA A 14 12.62 -6.60 -1.03
N ASN A 15 12.07 -7.07 -2.15
CA ASN A 15 12.11 -6.35 -3.44
C ASN A 15 11.07 -5.22 -3.49
N PHE A 16 9.96 -5.40 -2.78
CA PHE A 16 8.87 -4.44 -2.72
C PHE A 16 8.11 -4.58 -1.41
N VAL A 17 7.28 -3.58 -1.11
CA VAL A 17 6.26 -3.61 -0.06
C VAL A 17 4.89 -3.40 -0.66
N SER A 18 3.89 -4.05 -0.09
CA SER A 18 2.49 -3.88 -0.47
C SER A 18 1.61 -3.59 0.73
N LEU A 19 0.47 -2.96 0.47
CA LEU A 19 -0.57 -2.66 1.45
C LEU A 19 -1.94 -2.60 0.78
N HIS A 20 -2.99 -2.63 1.60
CA HIS A 20 -4.37 -2.43 1.18
C HIS A 20 -4.90 -1.13 1.77
N VAL A 21 -5.60 -0.34 0.97
CA VAL A 21 -6.26 0.89 1.42
C VAL A 21 -7.70 0.94 0.91
N ARG A 22 -8.62 1.40 1.76
CA ARG A 22 -10.02 1.65 1.38
C ARG A 22 -10.08 2.60 0.19
N LYS A 23 -10.90 2.29 -0.80
CA LYS A 23 -11.09 3.13 -2.00
C LYS A 23 -11.63 4.53 -1.63
N SER A 24 -12.41 4.64 -0.56
CA SER A 24 -12.98 5.89 -0.06
C SER A 24 -12.01 6.72 0.80
N ASN A 25 -10.90 6.15 1.27
CA ASN A 25 -9.99 6.83 2.22
C ASN A 25 -9.05 7.80 1.50
N ARG A 26 -9.56 9.00 1.18
CA ARG A 26 -8.83 10.04 0.45
C ARG A 26 -7.53 10.48 1.11
N ALA A 27 -7.50 10.57 2.44
CA ALA A 27 -6.31 10.98 3.19
C ALA A 27 -5.18 9.96 3.06
N ALA A 28 -5.49 8.67 3.26
CA ALA A 28 -4.53 7.59 3.08
C ALA A 28 -4.08 7.45 1.62
N LEU A 29 -4.98 7.64 0.66
CA LEU A 29 -4.62 7.62 -0.76
C LEU A 29 -3.61 8.71 -1.10
N SER A 30 -3.79 9.94 -0.60
CA SER A 30 -2.81 11.00 -0.84
C SER A 30 -1.47 10.69 -0.18
N LEU A 31 -1.47 10.17 1.05
CA LEU A 31 -0.24 9.75 1.72
C LEU A 31 0.49 8.65 0.94
N TYR A 32 -0.20 7.57 0.56
CA TYR A 32 0.45 6.43 -0.08
C TYR A 32 0.84 6.70 -1.53
N ARG A 33 -0.03 7.35 -2.31
CA ARG A 33 0.22 7.63 -3.73
C ARG A 33 1.17 8.82 -3.93
N ASP A 34 0.88 9.95 -3.28
CA ASP A 34 1.56 11.21 -3.60
C ASP A 34 2.86 11.38 -2.81
N ASN A 35 2.85 11.05 -1.51
CA ASN A 35 4.01 11.29 -0.64
C ASN A 35 4.95 10.08 -0.54
N LEU A 36 4.40 8.87 -0.52
CA LEU A 36 5.17 7.63 -0.34
C LEU A 36 5.40 6.86 -1.64
N GLU A 37 4.81 7.30 -2.76
CA GLU A 37 5.04 6.78 -4.12
C GLU A 37 4.64 5.31 -4.32
N PHE A 38 3.64 4.84 -3.59
CA PHE A 38 3.00 3.55 -3.88
C PHE A 38 2.17 3.65 -5.17
N LYS A 39 2.21 2.57 -5.96
CA LYS A 39 1.45 2.44 -7.20
C LYS A 39 0.31 1.44 -7.01
N LEU A 40 -0.84 1.71 -7.63
CA LEU A 40 -1.94 0.76 -7.69
C LEU A 40 -1.47 -0.52 -8.41
N HIS A 41 -1.68 -1.67 -7.78
CA HIS A 41 -1.39 -2.98 -8.35
C HIS A 41 -2.69 -3.68 -8.76
N GLU A 42 -3.69 -3.71 -7.88
CA GLU A 42 -4.95 -4.40 -8.08
C GLU A 42 -6.09 -3.72 -7.30
N VAL A 43 -7.33 -3.93 -7.75
CA VAL A 43 -8.54 -3.56 -7.01
C VAL A 43 -9.22 -4.84 -6.53
N GLU A 44 -9.27 -5.03 -5.22
CA GLU A 44 -9.88 -6.21 -4.59
C GLU A 44 -11.32 -5.88 -4.20
N LYS A 45 -12.28 -6.49 -4.90
CA LYS A 45 -13.71 -6.20 -4.72
C LYS A 45 -14.24 -6.76 -3.40
N GLY A 46 -14.96 -5.94 -2.65
CA GLY A 46 -15.58 -6.36 -1.38
C GLY A 46 -14.60 -6.88 -0.34
N TYR A 47 -13.36 -6.41 -0.37
CA TYR A 47 -12.28 -6.85 0.54
C TYR A 47 -12.61 -6.55 2.01
N TYR A 48 -13.23 -5.40 2.28
CA TYR A 48 -13.62 -5.03 3.64
C TYR A 48 -14.96 -5.68 4.02
N ALA A 49 -15.16 -5.88 5.33
CA ALA A 49 -16.34 -6.56 5.86
C ALA A 49 -17.68 -5.85 5.54
N ASP A 50 -17.64 -4.56 5.24
CA ASP A 50 -18.79 -3.76 4.79
C ASP A 50 -19.03 -3.83 3.28
N GLY A 51 -18.25 -4.64 2.57
CA GLY A 51 -18.31 -4.77 1.12
C GLY A 51 -17.56 -3.68 0.36
N GLU A 52 -16.80 -2.81 1.04
CA GLU A 52 -15.97 -1.84 0.33
C GLU A 52 -14.79 -2.51 -0.39
N ASP A 53 -14.50 -2.03 -1.60
CA ASP A 53 -13.30 -2.40 -2.35
C ASP A 53 -12.02 -1.90 -1.67
N ALA A 54 -10.95 -2.69 -1.76
CA ALA A 54 -9.59 -2.26 -1.43
C ALA A 54 -8.78 -1.97 -2.69
N LEU A 55 -7.92 -0.96 -2.60
CA LEU A 55 -6.82 -0.78 -3.54
C LEU A 55 -5.59 -1.48 -2.96
N ALA A 56 -5.14 -2.55 -3.59
CA ALA A 56 -3.86 -3.17 -3.31
C ALA A 56 -2.77 -2.32 -3.99
N MET A 57 -1.88 -1.73 -3.18
CA MET A 57 -0.83 -0.84 -3.66
C MET A 57 0.55 -1.44 -3.39
N ARG A 58 1.53 -1.15 -4.26
CA ARG A 58 2.91 -1.66 -4.16
C ARG A 58 3.95 -0.55 -4.38
N LYS A 59 5.04 -0.59 -3.62
CA LYS A 59 6.25 0.24 -3.82
C LYS A 59 7.49 -0.66 -3.89
N GLN A 60 8.36 -0.43 -4.86
CA GLN A 60 9.66 -1.10 -4.97
C GLN A 60 10.64 -0.56 -3.91
N LEU A 61 11.48 -1.42 -3.33
CA LEU A 61 12.40 -1.06 -2.24
C LEU A 61 13.86 -0.91 -2.67
#